data_AF-C0BEZ5-F1
#
_entry.id   AF-C0BEZ5-F1
#
_cell.length_a   1.000
_cell.length_b   1.000
_cell.length_c   1.000
_cell.angle_alpha   90.00
_cell.angle_beta   90.00
_cell.angle_gamma   90.00
#
_symmetry.space_group_name_H-M   'P 1'
#
loop_
_entity.id
_entity.type
_entity.pdbx_description
1 polymer ?
#
loop_
_entity_poly.entity_id
_entity_poly.type
_entity_poly.pdbx_seq_one_letter_code
_entity_poly.pdbx_strand_id
1 'polypeptide(L)' 'MELLQCTGMKIGEITELCGYKDQYYFSHCFKKLTGVSPNKYRREHEQA' A
#
# COMPACT_ATOMS: atom_id res chain seq x y z
N MET A 1 0.18 -7.84 -2.54
CA MET A 1 0.03 -7.01 -1.31
C MET A 1 1.05 -7.36 -0.24
N GLU A 2 1.90 -8.36 -0.48
CA GLU A 2 3.00 -8.80 0.38
C GLU A 2 4.02 -7.67 0.68
N LEU A 3 4.24 -6.75 -0.26
CA LEU A 3 5.17 -5.61 -0.09
C LEU A 3 4.77 -4.66 1.06
N LEU A 4 3.47 -4.46 1.31
CA LEU A 4 3.01 -3.59 2.41
C LEU A 4 3.12 -4.25 3.79
N GLN A 5 3.23 -5.57 3.84
CA GLN A 5 3.31 -6.35 5.07
C GLN A 5 4.75 -6.69 5.43
N CYS A 6 5.61 -6.94 4.43
CA CYS A 6 6.95 -7.45 4.64
C CYS A 6 8.05 -6.39 4.53
N THR A 7 7.72 -5.15 4.15
CA THR A 7 8.75 -4.12 3.90
C THR A 7 8.37 -2.77 4.48
N GLY A 8 9.34 -2.08 5.08
CA GLY A 8 9.22 -0.68 5.50
C GLY A 8 9.28 0.33 4.35
N MET A 9 9.08 -0.14 3.10
CA MET A 9 9.13 0.72 1.92
C MET A 9 8.05 1.80 1.99
N LYS A 10 8.39 2.97 1.44
CA LYS A 10 7.42 4.05 1.36
C LYS A 10 6.32 3.66 0.38
N ILE A 11 5.09 4.09 0.66
CA ILE A 11 3.94 3.87 -0.23
C ILE A 11 4.24 4.31 -1.67
N GLY A 12 5.07 5.34 -1.85
CA GLY A 12 5.57 5.77 -3.15
C GLY A 12 6.39 4.74 -3.91
N GLU A 13 7.33 4.08 -3.24
CA GLU A 13 8.16 3.04 -3.86
C GLU A 13 7.31 1.83 -4.24
N ILE A 14 6.37 1.45 -3.37
CA ILE A 14 5.41 0.36 -3.65
C ILE A 14 4.51 0.73 -4.84
N THR A 15 4.09 2.00 -4.93
CA THR A 15 3.28 2.51 -6.04
C THR A 15 4.02 2.35 -7.36
N GLU A 16 5.29 2.77 -7.42
CA GLU A 16 6.14 2.63 -8.60
C GLU A 16 6.40 1.16 -8.96
N LEU A 17 6.70 0.32 -7.96
CA LEU A 17 6.92 -1.12 -8.15
C LEU A 17 5.67 -1.85 -8.66
N CYS A 18 4.48 -1.41 -8.25
CA CYS A 18 3.22 -1.93 -8.76
C CYS A 18 2.85 -1.39 -10.15
N GLY A 19 3.68 -0.52 -10.75
CA GLY A 19 3.44 0.07 -12.07
C GLY A 19 2.42 1.21 -12.06
N TYR A 20 2.08 1.75 -10.89
CA TYR A 20 1.23 2.92 -10.78
C TYR A 20 2.08 4.19 -10.86
N LYS A 21 1.60 5.17 -11.63
CA LYS A 21 2.26 6.49 -11.71
C LYS A 21 1.91 7.42 -10.55
N ASP A 22 0.82 7.14 -9.84
CA ASP A 22 0.29 8.02 -8.80
C ASP A 22 -0.09 7.23 -7.54
N GLN A 23 0.42 7.68 -6.40
CA GLN A 23 0.14 7.12 -5.07
C GLN A 23 -1.34 7.27 -4.69
N TYR A 24 -2.01 8.32 -5.16
CA TYR A 24 -3.45 8.50 -4.96
C TYR A 24 -4.25 7.44 -5.70
N TYR A 25 -3.88 7.18 -6.96
CA TYR A 25 -4.55 6.15 -7.76
C TYR A 25 -4.32 4.76 -7.17
N PHE A 26 -3.08 4.46 -6.78
CA PHE A 26 -2.75 3.24 -6.05
C PHE A 26 -3.57 3.13 -4.76
N SER A 27 -3.62 4.17 -3.94
CA SER A 27 -4.35 4.17 -2.68
C SER A 27 -5.85 3.97 -2.88
N HIS A 28 -6.42 4.56 -3.94
CA HIS A 28 -7.82 4.41 -4.29
C HIS A 28 -8.15 2.99 -4.76
N CYS A 29 -7.35 2.44 -5.68
CA CYS A 29 -7.47 1.06 -6.14
C CYS A 29 -7.27 0.07 -4.98
N PHE A 30 -6.24 0.29 -4.17
CA PHE A 30 -5.95 -0.54 -3.00
C PHE A 30 -7.13 -0.54 -2.03
N LYS A 31 -7.65 0.65 -1.65
CA LYS A 31 -8.82 0.76 -0.78
C LYS A 31 -10.06 0.09 -1.37
N LYS A 32 -10.25 0.16 -2.69
CA LYS A 32 -11.36 -0.54 -3.36
C LYS A 32 -11.21 -2.06 -3.30
N LEU A 33 -9.98 -2.58 -3.32
CA LEU A 33 -9.69 -4.01 -3.27
C LEU A 33 -9.66 -4.58 -1.85
N THR A 34 -9.09 -3.85 -0.88
CA THR A 34 -8.92 -4.31 0.51
C THR A 34 -9.93 -3.73 1.49
N GLY A 35 -10.69 -2.71 1.10
CA GLY A 35 -11.60 -1.97 1.97
C GLY A 35 -10.92 -0.90 2.85
N VAL A 36 -9.59 -0.85 2.91
CA VAL A 36 -8.83 0.07 3.78
C VAL A 36 -7.68 0.76 3.04
N SER A 37 -7.25 1.94 3.48
CA SER A 37 -6.14 2.63 2.83
C SER A 37 -4.80 1.89 3.04
N PRO A 38 -3.83 2.00 2.12
CA PRO A 38 -2.52 1.35 2.26
C PRO A 38 -1.81 1.70 3.58
N ASN A 39 -1.90 2.97 4.01
CA ASN A 39 -1.34 3.42 5.29
C ASN A 39 -2.05 2.80 6.50
N LYS A 40 -3.37 2.65 6.44
CA LYS A 40 -4.14 1.99 7.51
C LYS A 40 -3.81 0.51 7.57
N TYR A 41 -3.76 -0.15 6.40
CA TYR A 41 -3.37 -1.54 6.26
C TYR A 41 -1.97 -1.79 6.80
N ARG A 42 -0.99 -0.94 6.44
CA ARG A 42 0.36 -1.03 6.99
C ARG A 42 0.34 -0.93 8.51
N ARG A 43 -0.28 0.10 9.08
CA ARG A 43 -0.35 0.28 10.55
C ARG A 43 -1.01 -0.90 11.28
N GLU A 44 -2.03 -1.52 10.68
CA GLU A 44 -2.71 -2.69 11.25
C GLU A 44 -1.87 -3.96 11.16
N HIS A 45 -0.94 -4.05 10.21
CA HIS A 45 -0.06 -5.20 10.00
C HIS A 45 1.42 -4.96 10.41
N GLU A 46 1.79 -3.74 10.81
CA GLU A 46 3.12 -3.34 11.32
C GLU A 46 3.33 -3.75 12.80
N GLN A 47 2.40 -4.52 13.36
CA GLN A 47 2.54 -5.19 14.66
C GLN A 47 2.60 -6.71 14.45
N ALA A 48 3.75 -7.21 14.04
CA ALA A 48 4.18 -8.60 14.21
C ALA A 48 5.71 -8.66 14.27
#